data_AF-A0A925BNY6-F1
#
_entry.id   AF-A0A925BNY6-F1
#
_cell.length_a   1.000
_cell.length_b   1.000
_cell.length_c   1.000
_cell.angle_alpha   90.00
_cell.angle_beta   90.00
_cell.angle_gamma   90.00
#
_symmetry.space_group_name_H-M   'P 1'
#
loop_
_entity.id
_entity.type
_entity.pdbx_description
1 polymer ?
#
loop_
_entity_poly.entity_id
_entity_poly.type
_entity_poly.pdbx_seq_one_letter_code
_entity_poly.pdbx_strand_id
1 'polypeptide(L)'
;MPYRSTVGTLKTNVPGTHIGGLFPNLAQLADKYSIIRSFAHTAADHTAATHWLSTGHDHPPAGNGAPPIQPSIGSILSRYRGPNHPASGMPTYVGLDHLYAEGPAWLGGSYAPFDARGNSLANMRPRLTLDRLQDRRSLLKTFDQMDRAIDQSGMMHTMDEYEGRAVELIRGKAREAFDLSREDPKLRERYGKGDKKLGENLLLARRLAEANTGMITVWYGGWDSHGTNPSVNHGTIEEEMRKLAPEFDHSVSVFLEDLYARGLDQKVLLAIVGEFGRSPHINKDGGREHWPQLGNQVLAGGGMKMGQLIGESTAKGDVPLSNPVSPNDLLATLFQFLGVPLDLQYTNQAGHPTNMLDTGKPIAELF
;
A
#
# COMPACT_ATOMS: atom_id res chain seq x y z
N MET A 1 -1.33 33.56 8.79
CA MET A 1 -0.52 33.00 7.69
C MET A 1 -1.45 32.30 6.70
N PRO A 2 -1.14 32.24 5.39
CA PRO A 2 -2.15 31.92 4.40
C PRO A 2 -2.62 30.45 4.48
N TYR A 3 -3.92 30.24 4.30
CA TYR A 3 -4.58 28.93 4.09
C TYR A 3 -4.26 28.36 2.69
N ARG A 4 -3.04 28.54 2.19
CA ARG A 4 -2.67 28.27 0.80
C ARG A 4 -1.36 27.51 0.71
N SER A 5 -1.11 26.92 -0.45
CA SER A 5 0.14 26.25 -0.78
C SER A 5 1.34 27.18 -0.59
N THR A 6 2.41 26.67 0.03
CA THR A 6 3.70 27.37 0.15
C THR A 6 4.49 27.38 -1.15
N VAL A 7 4.18 26.44 -2.06
CA VAL A 7 4.91 26.23 -3.31
C VAL A 7 4.11 26.63 -4.54
N GLY A 8 3.00 27.36 -4.34
CA GLY A 8 2.07 27.71 -5.42
C GLY A 8 1.26 26.52 -5.92
N THR A 9 0.60 26.70 -7.06
CA THR A 9 -0.23 25.68 -7.72
C THR A 9 0.05 25.63 -9.22
N LEU A 10 -0.23 24.49 -9.83
CA LEU A 10 -0.16 24.27 -11.26
C LEU A 10 -1.55 23.94 -11.80
N LYS A 11 -1.88 24.51 -12.97
CA LYS A 11 -3.00 24.03 -13.78
C LYS A 11 -2.65 22.66 -14.34
N THR A 12 -3.64 21.78 -14.38
CA THR A 12 -3.49 20.46 -15.00
C THR A 12 -4.07 20.42 -16.41
N ASN A 13 -3.89 19.31 -17.10
CA ASN A 13 -4.55 19.06 -18.39
C ASN A 13 -6.08 18.82 -18.27
N VAL A 14 -6.61 18.66 -17.05
CA VAL A 14 -8.05 18.63 -16.77
C VAL A 14 -8.55 20.06 -16.46
N PRO A 15 -9.51 20.61 -17.23
CA PRO A 15 -10.03 21.96 -17.01
C PRO A 15 -10.54 22.19 -15.59
N GLY A 16 -10.16 23.33 -14.99
CA GLY A 16 -10.55 23.71 -13.63
C GLY A 16 -9.75 23.04 -12.52
N THR A 17 -8.95 22.01 -12.83
CA THR A 17 -8.17 21.27 -11.84
C THR A 17 -6.78 21.87 -11.64
N HIS A 18 -6.40 22.05 -10.38
CA HIS A 18 -5.08 22.50 -9.96
C HIS A 18 -4.49 21.57 -8.91
N ILE A 19 -3.17 21.38 -8.95
CA ILE A 19 -2.41 20.62 -7.94
C ILE A 19 -1.24 21.45 -7.40
N GLY A 20 -0.52 20.93 -6.40
CA GLY A 20 0.62 21.61 -5.79
C GLY A 20 1.72 21.95 -6.80
N GLY A 21 2.40 23.09 -6.60
CA GLY A 21 3.33 23.66 -7.58
C GLY A 21 4.60 22.84 -7.87
N LEU A 22 4.85 21.77 -7.12
CA LEU A 22 6.02 20.89 -7.27
C LEU A 22 5.71 19.59 -8.01
N PHE A 23 4.53 19.48 -8.64
CA PHE A 23 4.11 18.28 -9.36
C PHE A 23 3.91 18.52 -10.87
N PRO A 24 4.91 19.04 -11.62
CA PRO A 24 4.75 19.40 -13.03
C PRO A 24 4.51 18.22 -13.98
N ASN A 25 5.02 17.03 -13.67
CA ASN A 25 4.77 15.85 -14.52
C ASN A 25 3.37 15.30 -14.26
N LEU A 26 2.95 15.19 -13.00
CA LEU A 26 1.59 14.75 -12.66
C LEU A 26 0.54 15.73 -13.17
N ALA A 27 0.83 17.04 -13.20
CA ALA A 27 -0.09 18.03 -13.78
C ALA A 27 -0.43 17.74 -15.26
N GLN A 28 0.50 17.13 -16.00
CA GLN A 28 0.30 16.74 -17.40
C GLN A 28 -0.44 15.40 -17.56
N LEU A 29 -0.63 14.65 -16.47
CA LEU A 29 -1.25 13.33 -16.44
C LEU A 29 -2.55 13.32 -15.61
N ALA A 30 -3.13 14.49 -15.28
CA ALA A 30 -4.30 14.57 -14.41
C ALA A 30 -5.56 13.94 -15.02
N ASP A 31 -5.61 13.75 -16.34
CA ASP A 31 -6.62 12.96 -17.04
C ASP A 31 -6.51 11.44 -16.75
N LYS A 32 -5.38 10.98 -16.20
CA LYS A 32 -5.08 9.57 -15.91
C LYS A 32 -5.34 9.15 -14.48
N TYR A 33 -5.66 10.10 -13.59
CA TYR A 33 -5.96 9.82 -12.19
C TYR A 33 -7.16 10.65 -11.71
N SER A 34 -7.75 10.23 -10.60
CA SER A 34 -8.82 10.92 -9.89
C SER A 34 -8.35 11.35 -8.52
N ILE A 35 -8.69 12.58 -8.11
CA ILE A 35 -8.36 13.11 -6.78
C ILE A 35 -9.63 13.14 -5.94
N ILE A 36 -9.64 12.40 -4.84
CA ILE A 36 -10.67 12.47 -3.82
C ILE A 36 -10.26 13.56 -2.82
N ARG A 37 -10.99 14.67 -2.79
CA ARG A 37 -10.69 15.87 -1.98
C ARG A 37 -11.65 16.10 -0.81
N SER A 38 -12.39 15.06 -0.42
CA SER A 38 -13.28 15.04 0.74
C SER A 38 -12.96 13.90 1.71
N PHE A 39 -11.77 13.30 1.61
CA PHE A 39 -11.39 12.19 2.48
C PHE A 39 -11.22 12.68 3.92
N ALA A 40 -11.87 12.04 4.88
CA ALA A 40 -11.86 12.48 6.28
C ALA A 40 -12.12 11.33 7.26
N HIS A 41 -11.52 11.45 8.45
CA HIS A 41 -11.77 10.60 9.62
C HIS A 41 -11.32 11.33 10.90
N THR A 42 -11.24 10.61 12.02
CA THR A 42 -10.96 11.18 13.35
C THR A 42 -9.59 10.81 13.92
N ALA A 43 -8.94 9.76 13.41
CA ALA A 43 -7.62 9.32 13.88
C ALA A 43 -6.51 10.33 13.54
N ALA A 44 -6.01 11.06 14.54
CA ALA A 44 -4.93 12.06 14.40
C ALA A 44 -3.52 11.50 14.68
N ASP A 45 -3.40 10.20 14.94
CA ASP A 45 -2.13 9.51 15.14
C ASP A 45 -1.79 8.65 13.91
N HIS A 46 -0.51 8.60 13.55
CA HIS A 46 -0.02 7.86 12.37
C HIS A 46 -0.39 6.38 12.38
N THR A 47 -0.14 5.70 13.49
CA THR A 47 -0.37 4.25 13.59
C THR A 47 -1.85 3.94 13.69
N ALA A 48 -2.63 4.75 14.41
CA ALA A 48 -4.09 4.59 14.45
C ALA A 48 -4.75 4.84 13.09
N ALA A 49 -4.33 5.89 12.37
CA ALA A 49 -4.85 6.21 11.04
C ALA A 49 -4.43 5.15 10.01
N THR A 50 -3.17 4.73 10.04
CA THR A 50 -2.65 3.66 9.16
C THR A 50 -3.36 2.33 9.42
N HIS A 51 -3.65 1.98 10.69
CA HIS A 51 -4.46 0.80 11.02
C HIS A 51 -5.83 0.87 10.37
N TRP A 52 -6.53 1.99 10.53
CA TRP A 52 -7.87 2.15 9.98
C TRP A 52 -7.88 2.06 8.46
N LEU A 53 -6.95 2.75 7.79
CA LEU A 53 -6.82 2.68 6.33
C LEU A 53 -6.47 1.29 5.81
N SER A 54 -5.73 0.50 6.58
CA SER A 54 -5.32 -0.85 6.17
C SER A 54 -6.39 -1.90 6.44
N THR A 55 -7.21 -1.72 7.48
CA THR A 55 -8.07 -2.77 8.05
C THR A 55 -9.57 -2.43 8.05
N GLY A 56 -9.93 -1.17 7.79
CA GLY A 56 -11.31 -0.68 7.87
C GLY A 56 -11.83 -0.48 9.30
N HIS A 57 -10.94 -0.54 10.30
CA HIS A 57 -11.30 -0.43 11.71
C HIS A 57 -10.54 0.66 12.44
N ASP A 58 -11.28 1.59 13.05
CA ASP A 58 -10.70 2.57 13.97
C ASP A 58 -10.17 1.87 15.23
N HIS A 59 -8.89 2.08 15.52
CA HIS A 59 -8.25 1.51 16.70
C HIS A 59 -7.32 2.55 17.36
N PRO A 60 -7.87 3.53 18.10
CA PRO A 60 -7.08 4.56 18.77
C PRO A 60 -5.93 4.03 19.65
N PRO A 61 -6.05 2.87 20.34
CA PRO A 61 -4.93 2.31 21.10
C PRO A 61 -3.68 2.00 20.27
N ALA A 62 -3.78 1.81 18.95
CA ALA A 62 -2.62 1.66 18.06
C ALA A 62 -1.64 2.83 18.22
N GLY A 63 -2.17 4.05 18.38
CA GLY A 63 -1.39 5.27 18.63
C GLY A 63 -0.52 5.26 19.88
N ASN A 64 -0.78 4.32 20.78
CA ASN A 64 0.01 4.11 21.98
C ASN A 64 0.77 2.77 21.94
N GLY A 65 1.02 2.23 20.74
CA GLY A 65 1.80 1.02 20.52
C GLY A 65 1.01 -0.29 20.66
N ALA A 66 -0.32 -0.24 20.73
CA ALA A 66 -1.11 -1.48 20.68
C ALA A 66 -0.90 -2.19 19.33
N PRO A 67 -0.89 -3.54 19.31
CA PRO A 67 -0.77 -4.28 18.06
C PRO A 67 -2.04 -4.13 17.20
N PRO A 68 -1.93 -4.30 15.87
CA PRO A 68 -3.09 -4.37 14.98
C PRO A 68 -4.07 -5.46 15.42
N ILE A 69 -5.36 -5.13 15.38
CA ILE A 69 -6.43 -6.03 15.85
C ILE A 69 -7.20 -6.71 14.71
N GLN A 70 -7.03 -6.22 13.48
CA GLN A 70 -7.73 -6.70 12.30
C GLN A 70 -6.75 -6.95 11.15
N PRO A 71 -7.05 -7.89 10.25
CA PRO A 71 -6.22 -8.16 9.08
C PRO A 71 -6.22 -6.98 8.12
N SER A 72 -5.08 -6.74 7.45
CA SER A 72 -5.02 -5.76 6.38
C SER A 72 -5.78 -6.24 5.14
N ILE A 73 -6.21 -5.30 4.29
CA ILE A 73 -6.81 -5.59 2.98
C ILE A 73 -5.97 -6.57 2.14
N GLY A 74 -4.65 -6.46 2.17
CA GLY A 74 -3.76 -7.38 1.46
C GLY A 74 -3.82 -8.80 2.01
N SER A 75 -3.88 -8.95 3.34
CA SER A 75 -4.05 -10.26 3.98
C SER A 75 -5.44 -10.84 3.79
N ILE A 76 -6.48 -10.01 3.79
CA ILE A 76 -7.86 -10.42 3.44
C ILE A 76 -7.90 -10.95 2.00
N LEU A 77 -7.27 -10.24 1.06
CA LEU A 77 -7.16 -10.67 -0.34
C LEU A 77 -6.39 -11.98 -0.47
N SER A 78 -5.27 -12.11 0.25
CA SER A 78 -4.46 -13.32 0.31
C SER A 78 -5.25 -14.50 0.85
N ARG A 79 -6.09 -14.30 1.87
CA ARG A 79 -7.01 -15.33 2.38
C ARG A 79 -8.07 -15.73 1.36
N TYR A 80 -8.62 -14.75 0.65
CA TYR A 80 -9.71 -14.93 -0.31
C TYR A 80 -9.27 -15.65 -1.60
N ARG A 81 -8.14 -15.22 -2.19
CA ARG A 81 -7.60 -15.78 -3.45
C ARG A 81 -6.63 -16.95 -3.25
N GLY A 82 -6.19 -17.17 -2.01
CA GLY A 82 -5.07 -18.06 -1.69
C GLY A 82 -3.74 -17.30 -1.60
N PRO A 83 -2.77 -17.82 -0.84
CA PRO A 83 -1.51 -17.12 -0.54
C PRO A 83 -0.63 -16.88 -1.76
N ASN A 84 -0.70 -17.77 -2.75
CA ASN A 84 0.01 -17.69 -4.01
C ASN A 84 -0.97 -17.87 -5.18
N HIS A 85 -0.69 -17.20 -6.30
CA HIS A 85 -1.42 -17.37 -7.54
C HIS A 85 -1.18 -18.78 -8.10
N PRO A 86 -2.22 -19.59 -8.34
CA PRO A 86 -2.09 -21.03 -8.59
C PRO A 86 -1.31 -21.38 -9.86
N ALA A 87 -1.32 -20.50 -10.87
CA ALA A 87 -0.64 -20.76 -12.13
C ALA A 87 0.80 -20.21 -12.19
N SER A 88 1.05 -19.07 -11.55
CA SER A 88 2.36 -18.38 -11.63
C SER A 88 3.25 -18.62 -10.41
N GLY A 89 2.66 -19.06 -9.29
CA GLY A 89 3.34 -19.17 -8.00
C GLY A 89 3.71 -17.82 -7.38
N MET A 90 3.23 -16.70 -7.95
CA MET A 90 3.46 -15.38 -7.38
C MET A 90 2.71 -15.22 -6.06
N PRO A 91 3.28 -14.57 -5.02
CA PRO A 91 2.53 -14.25 -3.83
C PRO A 91 1.37 -13.33 -4.18
N THR A 92 0.21 -13.58 -3.57
CA THR A 92 -0.97 -12.74 -3.74
C THR A 92 -0.76 -11.35 -3.12
N TYR A 93 0.00 -11.27 -2.03
CA TYR A 93 0.29 -10.02 -1.32
C TYR A 93 1.80 -9.87 -1.10
N VAL A 94 2.36 -8.77 -1.57
CA VAL A 94 3.79 -8.42 -1.43
C VAL A 94 3.91 -7.05 -0.77
N GLY A 95 4.75 -6.96 0.26
CA GLY A 95 5.14 -5.69 0.89
C GLY A 95 6.50 -5.23 0.38
N LEU A 96 6.56 -4.00 -0.13
CA LEU A 96 7.81 -3.31 -0.46
C LEU A 96 8.07 -2.25 0.61
N ASP A 97 8.96 -2.62 1.54
CA ASP A 97 9.23 -1.87 2.78
C ASP A 97 8.11 -2.06 3.84
N HIS A 98 8.29 -1.49 5.04
CA HIS A 98 7.40 -1.76 6.18
C HIS A 98 6.33 -0.69 6.36
N LEU A 99 5.06 -1.06 6.19
CA LEU A 99 3.90 -0.26 6.58
C LEU A 99 3.27 -0.86 7.86
N TYR A 100 2.92 0.00 8.82
CA TYR A 100 2.26 -0.44 10.05
C TYR A 100 0.89 -1.08 9.74
N ALA A 101 0.48 -2.05 10.55
CA ALA A 101 -0.77 -2.82 10.35
C ALA A 101 -0.87 -3.58 9.02
N GLU A 102 0.23 -3.76 8.29
CA GLU A 102 0.32 -4.78 7.26
C GLU A 102 0.47 -6.16 7.87
N GLY A 103 -0.58 -6.96 7.82
CA GLY A 103 -0.47 -8.32 8.28
C GLY A 103 -1.78 -9.03 8.46
N PRO A 104 -1.69 -10.34 8.77
CA PRO A 104 -2.84 -11.20 8.81
C PRO A 104 -3.63 -11.07 10.10
N ALA A 105 -3.09 -10.42 11.13
CA ALA A 105 -3.62 -10.44 12.49
C ALA A 105 -4.02 -11.88 12.87
N TRP A 106 -5.31 -12.11 13.12
CA TRP A 106 -5.86 -13.40 13.50
C TRP A 106 -6.19 -14.35 12.33
N LEU A 107 -5.99 -13.95 11.05
CA LEU A 107 -6.19 -14.82 9.88
C LEU A 107 -5.14 -15.92 9.73
N GLY A 108 -3.97 -15.77 10.38
CA GLY A 108 -2.87 -16.75 10.33
C GLY A 108 -1.69 -16.30 9.44
N GLY A 109 -0.48 -16.73 9.81
CA GLY A 109 0.78 -16.35 9.17
C GLY A 109 0.83 -16.64 7.66
N SER A 110 0.15 -17.70 7.23
CA SER A 110 -0.12 -18.03 5.83
C SER A 110 -0.83 -16.99 4.99
N TYR A 111 -1.18 -15.81 5.51
CA TYR A 111 -1.74 -14.71 4.72
C TYR A 111 -0.99 -13.38 4.92
N ALA A 112 0.16 -13.42 5.60
CA ALA A 112 1.05 -12.27 5.72
C ALA A 112 1.64 -11.85 4.37
N PRO A 113 1.99 -10.56 4.20
CA PRO A 113 2.70 -10.08 3.02
C PRO A 113 4.02 -10.84 2.84
N PHE A 114 4.33 -11.17 1.59
CA PHE A 114 5.68 -11.60 1.25
C PHE A 114 6.61 -10.38 1.28
N ASP A 115 7.58 -10.39 2.19
CA ASP A 115 8.58 -9.33 2.30
C ASP A 115 9.64 -9.48 1.19
N ALA A 116 9.61 -8.55 0.23
CA ALA A 116 10.52 -8.54 -0.90
C ALA A 116 11.89 -7.88 -0.60
N ARG A 117 12.12 -7.35 0.61
CA ARG A 117 13.39 -6.67 0.96
C ARG A 117 14.09 -7.24 2.21
N GLY A 118 13.39 -8.01 3.05
CA GLY A 118 13.98 -8.67 4.22
C GLY A 118 14.59 -10.05 3.97
N ASN A 119 14.80 -10.79 5.07
CA ASN A 119 15.46 -12.10 5.11
C ASN A 119 14.81 -13.17 4.21
N SER A 120 13.57 -12.96 3.75
CA SER A 120 12.84 -13.88 2.88
C SER A 120 13.52 -14.09 1.51
N LEU A 121 14.12 -13.05 0.91
CA LEU A 121 14.93 -13.21 -0.30
C LEU A 121 16.30 -13.86 -0.02
N ALA A 122 16.89 -13.60 1.16
CA ALA A 122 18.13 -14.27 1.57
C ALA A 122 17.92 -15.77 1.80
N ASN A 123 16.74 -16.16 2.28
CA ASN A 123 16.30 -17.55 2.43
C ASN A 123 15.93 -18.21 1.08
N MET A 124 15.81 -17.43 -0.02
CA MET A 124 15.70 -17.95 -1.40
C MET A 124 17.05 -18.29 -2.05
N ARG A 125 18.18 -18.16 -1.32
CA ARG A 125 19.42 -18.82 -1.72
C ARG A 125 19.34 -20.27 -1.22
N PRO A 126 19.07 -21.27 -2.08
CA PRO A 126 19.11 -22.64 -1.62
C PRO A 126 20.54 -22.94 -1.12
N ARG A 127 20.72 -23.10 0.20
CA ARG A 127 21.85 -23.86 0.78
C ARG A 127 21.56 -25.37 0.71
N LEU A 128 20.83 -25.80 -0.31
CA LEU A 128 20.35 -27.15 -0.46
C LEU A 128 20.68 -27.61 -1.88
N THR A 129 21.66 -28.51 -1.97
CA THR A 129 21.92 -29.32 -3.15
C THR A 129 20.62 -30.04 -3.55
N LEU A 130 20.32 -30.01 -4.85
CA LEU A 130 19.08 -30.53 -5.46
C LEU A 130 18.78 -32.00 -5.09
N ASP A 131 19.77 -32.75 -4.62
CA ASP A 131 19.65 -34.15 -4.20
C ASP A 131 18.76 -34.36 -2.96
N ARG A 132 18.58 -33.34 -2.09
CA ARG A 132 17.71 -33.47 -0.90
C ARG A 132 16.22 -33.25 -1.16
N LEU A 133 15.84 -32.76 -2.34
CA LEU A 133 14.42 -32.51 -2.67
C LEU A 133 13.64 -33.78 -3.05
N GLN A 134 14.33 -34.89 -3.32
CA GLN A 134 13.71 -36.17 -3.64
C GLN A 134 13.29 -36.97 -2.40
N ASP A 135 13.79 -36.62 -1.21
CA ASP A 135 13.60 -37.41 0.02
C ASP A 135 12.46 -36.88 0.92
N ARG A 136 11.53 -36.13 0.33
CA ARG A 136 10.44 -35.44 1.06
C ARG A 136 9.50 -36.42 1.80
N ARG A 137 9.39 -37.67 1.36
CA ARG A 137 8.59 -38.72 2.01
C ARG A 137 9.25 -39.32 3.26
N SER A 138 10.57 -39.28 3.38
CA SER A 138 11.28 -39.83 4.56
C SER A 138 11.35 -38.80 5.69
N LEU A 139 11.49 -37.51 5.35
CA LEU A 139 11.42 -36.40 6.32
C LEU A 139 10.01 -36.25 6.94
N LEU A 140 8.94 -36.34 6.14
CA LEU A 140 7.56 -36.34 6.65
C LEU A 140 7.31 -37.45 7.67
N LYS A 141 7.84 -38.67 7.43
CA LYS A 141 7.75 -39.78 8.40
C LYS A 141 8.53 -39.55 9.69
N THR A 142 9.56 -38.71 9.67
CA THR A 142 10.38 -38.41 10.85
C THR A 142 9.71 -37.31 11.69
N PHE A 143 9.01 -36.37 11.04
CA PHE A 143 8.19 -35.36 11.71
C PHE A 143 6.89 -35.93 12.29
N ASP A 144 6.21 -36.86 11.59
CA ASP A 144 5.03 -37.59 12.10
C ASP A 144 5.32 -38.35 13.43
N GLN A 145 6.60 -38.64 13.72
CA GLN A 145 7.03 -39.27 14.98
C GLN A 145 7.40 -38.26 16.07
N MET A 146 7.68 -37.00 15.72
CA MET A 146 7.91 -35.89 16.68
C MET A 146 6.63 -35.12 17.03
N ASP A 147 5.58 -35.23 16.22
CA ASP A 147 4.28 -34.53 16.36
C ASP A 147 3.57 -34.72 17.70
N ARG A 148 3.89 -35.76 18.48
CA ARG A 148 3.21 -36.02 19.76
C ARG A 148 3.83 -35.34 20.97
N ALA A 149 4.94 -34.62 20.83
CA ALA A 149 5.69 -34.11 21.99
C ALA A 149 5.88 -32.58 22.05
N ILE A 150 5.62 -31.83 20.97
CA ILE A 150 6.03 -30.40 20.87
C ILE A 150 4.91 -29.55 20.23
N ASP A 151 3.67 -29.68 20.73
CA ASP A 151 2.49 -28.97 20.20
C ASP A 151 2.05 -27.78 21.09
N GLN A 152 2.99 -26.96 21.58
CA GLN A 152 2.66 -25.86 22.51
C GLN A 152 3.17 -24.46 22.13
N SER A 153 3.87 -24.27 21.01
CA SER A 153 4.43 -22.94 20.68
C SER A 153 3.89 -22.29 19.41
N GLY A 154 3.17 -22.97 18.51
CA GLY A 154 2.64 -22.40 17.25
C GLY A 154 3.70 -21.87 16.25
N MET A 155 4.95 -21.72 16.69
CA MET A 155 6.08 -21.22 15.91
C MET A 155 6.54 -22.22 14.85
N MET A 156 6.48 -23.54 15.11
CA MET A 156 6.85 -24.55 14.11
C MET A 156 5.88 -24.57 12.93
N HIS A 157 4.57 -24.58 13.17
CA HIS A 157 3.56 -24.52 12.10
C HIS A 157 3.71 -23.27 11.22
N THR A 158 3.98 -22.12 11.84
CA THR A 158 4.19 -20.87 11.09
C THR A 158 5.46 -20.94 10.24
N MET A 159 6.51 -21.60 10.72
CA MET A 159 7.78 -21.76 9.98
C MET A 159 7.64 -22.73 8.80
N ASP A 160 6.93 -23.86 8.99
CA ASP A 160 6.59 -24.80 7.92
C ASP A 160 5.74 -24.13 6.81
N GLU A 161 4.81 -23.25 7.19
CA GLU A 161 4.01 -22.46 6.25
C GLU A 161 4.85 -21.46 5.44
N TYR A 162 5.80 -20.76 6.08
CA TYR A 162 6.74 -19.87 5.39
C TYR A 162 7.68 -20.64 4.45
N GLU A 163 8.19 -21.79 4.89
CA GLU A 163 9.06 -22.66 4.07
C GLU A 163 8.31 -23.25 2.86
N GLY A 164 7.04 -23.64 3.05
CA GLY A 164 6.16 -24.08 1.96
C GLY A 164 6.00 -23.02 0.86
N ARG A 165 5.76 -21.76 1.24
CA ARG A 165 5.67 -20.63 0.31
C ARG A 165 6.98 -20.40 -0.45
N ALA A 166 8.13 -20.45 0.25
CA ALA A 166 9.44 -20.28 -0.37
C ALA A 166 9.71 -21.36 -1.44
N VAL A 167 9.29 -22.60 -1.20
CA VAL A 167 9.45 -23.70 -2.17
C VAL A 167 8.56 -23.52 -3.41
N GLU A 168 7.32 -23.05 -3.27
CA GLU A 168 6.45 -22.76 -4.42
C GLU A 168 7.00 -21.61 -5.28
N LEU A 169 7.51 -20.57 -4.63
CA LEU A 169 8.19 -19.45 -5.29
C LEU A 169 9.42 -19.90 -6.08
N ILE A 170 10.23 -20.80 -5.53
CA ILE A 170 11.45 -21.35 -6.16
C ILE A 170 11.11 -22.30 -7.33
N ARG A 171 9.98 -22.99 -7.28
CA ARG A 171 9.52 -23.89 -8.35
C ARG A 171 8.93 -23.15 -9.56
N GLY A 172 8.48 -21.90 -9.38
CA GLY A 172 7.91 -21.08 -10.44
C GLY A 172 8.89 -20.10 -11.10
N LYS A 173 8.39 -19.31 -12.05
CA LYS A 173 9.10 -18.15 -12.62
C LYS A 173 9.05 -16.92 -11.71
N ALA A 174 8.55 -17.04 -10.49
CA ALA A 174 8.31 -15.92 -9.59
C ALA A 174 9.59 -15.11 -9.31
N ARG A 175 10.73 -15.80 -9.13
CA ARG A 175 12.05 -15.16 -8.96
C ARG A 175 12.40 -14.18 -10.08
N GLU A 176 11.98 -14.47 -11.31
CA GLU A 176 12.24 -13.60 -12.45
C GLU A 176 11.52 -12.25 -12.31
N ALA A 177 10.32 -12.22 -11.72
CA ALA A 177 9.55 -11.00 -11.51
C ALA A 177 10.26 -10.04 -10.54
N PHE A 178 10.93 -10.57 -9.52
CA PHE A 178 11.70 -9.79 -8.54
C PHE A 178 13.05 -9.26 -9.07
N ASP A 179 13.54 -9.78 -10.20
CA ASP A 179 14.83 -9.40 -10.75
C ASP A 179 14.73 -8.17 -11.67
N LEU A 180 14.99 -6.99 -11.09
CA LEU A 180 15.04 -5.72 -11.83
C LEU A 180 16.15 -5.66 -12.89
N SER A 181 17.15 -6.54 -12.86
CA SER A 181 18.20 -6.57 -13.90
C SER A 181 17.69 -6.99 -15.27
N ARG A 182 16.49 -7.60 -15.31
CA ARG A 182 15.83 -8.04 -16.54
C ARG A 182 15.03 -6.95 -17.26
N GLU A 183 14.96 -5.76 -16.69
CA GLU A 183 14.35 -4.59 -17.33
C GLU A 183 15.31 -3.89 -18.27
N ASP A 184 14.77 -3.25 -19.32
CA ASP A 184 15.55 -2.39 -20.21
C ASP A 184 16.28 -1.34 -19.35
N PRO A 185 17.63 -1.22 -19.45
CA PRO A 185 18.39 -0.22 -18.73
C PRO A 185 17.84 1.20 -18.89
N LYS A 186 17.31 1.55 -20.07
CA LYS A 186 16.69 2.87 -20.30
C LYS A 186 15.41 3.06 -19.50
N LEU A 187 14.59 2.02 -19.36
CA LEU A 187 13.39 2.08 -18.54
C LEU A 187 13.74 2.18 -17.05
N ARG A 188 14.74 1.43 -16.60
CA ARG A 188 15.27 1.53 -15.24
C ARG A 188 15.79 2.93 -14.92
N GLU A 189 16.50 3.54 -15.87
CA GLU A 189 16.97 4.92 -15.76
C GLU A 189 15.81 5.91 -15.69
N ARG A 190 14.78 5.73 -16.53
CA ARG A 190 13.56 6.57 -16.51
C ARG A 190 12.84 6.54 -15.17
N TYR A 191 12.77 5.39 -14.49
CA TYR A 191 12.17 5.33 -13.15
C TYR A 191 13.02 6.05 -12.09
N GLY A 192 14.33 6.19 -12.33
CA GLY A 192 15.25 6.86 -11.43
C GLY A 192 15.68 6.01 -10.22
N LYS A 193 16.81 6.42 -9.63
CA LYS A 193 17.41 5.83 -8.40
C LYS A 193 17.39 6.83 -7.25
N GLY A 194 16.25 7.49 -7.04
CA GLY A 194 16.12 8.53 -6.01
C GLY A 194 16.52 8.04 -4.62
N ASP A 195 16.77 8.98 -3.70
CA ASP A 195 17.35 8.71 -2.39
C ASP A 195 16.54 7.70 -1.56
N LYS A 196 15.21 7.72 -1.70
CA LYS A 196 14.28 6.82 -1.00
C LYS A 196 13.84 5.63 -1.87
N LYS A 197 14.43 5.47 -3.05
CA LYS A 197 14.21 4.33 -3.97
C LYS A 197 12.75 4.15 -4.40
N LEU A 198 11.97 5.23 -4.49
CA LEU A 198 10.57 5.14 -4.90
C LEU A 198 10.46 4.59 -6.34
N GLY A 199 11.29 5.09 -7.25
CA GLY A 199 11.37 4.61 -8.63
C GLY A 199 11.63 3.11 -8.74
N GLU A 200 12.63 2.59 -8.03
CA GLU A 200 12.93 1.15 -8.01
C GLU A 200 11.77 0.32 -7.43
N ASN A 201 11.10 0.81 -6.39
CA ASN A 201 9.94 0.15 -5.80
C ASN A 201 8.75 0.12 -6.75
N LEU A 202 8.45 1.23 -7.43
CA LEU A 202 7.35 1.30 -8.40
C LEU A 202 7.65 0.44 -9.63
N LEU A 203 8.90 0.40 -10.10
CA LEU A 203 9.31 -0.51 -11.18
C LEU A 203 9.12 -1.99 -10.79
N LEU A 204 9.54 -2.35 -9.57
CA LEU A 204 9.32 -3.70 -9.04
C LEU A 204 7.82 -4.00 -8.93
N ALA A 205 7.03 -3.08 -8.36
CA ALA A 205 5.58 -3.23 -8.25
C ALA A 205 4.92 -3.46 -9.62
N ARG A 206 5.34 -2.75 -10.67
CA ARG A 206 4.84 -2.97 -12.04
C ARG A 206 5.13 -4.39 -12.53
N ARG A 207 6.37 -4.89 -12.33
CA ARG A 207 6.74 -6.27 -12.71
C ARG A 207 5.94 -7.31 -11.95
N LEU A 208 5.73 -7.10 -10.64
CA LEU A 208 4.95 -8.01 -9.81
C LEU A 208 3.48 -8.04 -10.26
N ALA A 209 2.91 -6.87 -10.60
CA ALA A 209 1.56 -6.78 -11.15
C ALA A 209 1.44 -7.53 -12.50
N GLU A 210 2.40 -7.35 -13.42
CA GLU A 210 2.45 -8.13 -14.68
C GLU A 210 2.58 -9.64 -14.44
N ALA A 211 3.22 -10.05 -13.35
CA ALA A 211 3.38 -11.45 -12.97
C ALA A 211 2.16 -12.04 -12.23
N ASN A 212 1.09 -11.26 -12.04
CA ASN A 212 -0.16 -11.61 -11.32
C ASN A 212 -0.05 -11.63 -9.79
N THR A 213 0.79 -10.79 -9.20
CA THR A 213 0.64 -10.45 -7.76
C THR A 213 -0.64 -9.63 -7.57
N GLY A 214 -1.47 -10.02 -6.59
CA GLY A 214 -2.79 -9.44 -6.37
C GLY A 214 -2.77 -8.05 -5.74
N MET A 215 -1.92 -7.84 -4.74
CA MET A 215 -1.72 -6.56 -4.08
C MET A 215 -0.24 -6.35 -3.76
N ILE A 216 0.25 -5.15 -4.10
CA ILE A 216 1.60 -4.70 -3.79
C ILE A 216 1.45 -3.41 -2.99
N THR A 217 2.07 -3.35 -1.83
CA THR A 217 2.14 -2.14 -1.02
C THR A 217 3.55 -1.57 -1.09
N VAL A 218 3.62 -0.24 -1.14
CA VAL A 218 4.87 0.51 -1.21
C VAL A 218 4.80 1.59 -0.16
N TRP A 219 5.70 1.54 0.82
CA TRP A 219 5.82 2.62 1.80
C TRP A 219 6.74 3.72 1.26
N TYR A 220 6.28 4.98 1.36
CA TYR A 220 7.05 6.16 0.99
C TYR A 220 6.85 7.28 2.02
N GLY A 221 7.62 7.22 3.10
CA GLY A 221 7.52 8.17 4.22
C GLY A 221 8.37 9.43 4.09
N GLY A 222 8.24 10.32 5.09
CA GLY A 222 8.96 11.59 5.19
C GLY A 222 8.06 12.83 5.14
N TRP A 223 6.75 12.65 4.95
CA TRP A 223 5.78 13.74 4.77
C TRP A 223 5.30 14.39 6.08
N ASP A 224 5.97 14.12 7.21
CA ASP A 224 5.57 14.54 8.56
C ASP A 224 6.26 15.84 9.02
N SER A 225 6.16 16.87 8.18
CA SER A 225 6.93 18.12 8.39
C SER A 225 6.21 19.09 9.33
N HIS A 226 6.52 18.98 10.62
CA HIS A 226 6.03 19.86 11.70
C HIS A 226 6.83 21.15 11.89
N GLY A 227 7.88 21.37 11.07
CA GLY A 227 8.68 22.59 11.08
C GLY A 227 10.02 22.42 11.78
N THR A 228 10.70 23.54 12.02
CA THR A 228 12.12 23.58 12.44
C THR A 228 12.36 23.41 13.93
N ASN A 229 11.37 22.89 14.68
CA ASN A 229 11.54 22.67 16.11
C ASN A 229 12.58 21.56 16.35
N PRO A 230 13.56 21.76 17.26
CA PRO A 230 14.58 20.77 17.59
C PRO A 230 14.04 19.37 17.95
N SER A 231 12.80 19.25 18.43
CA SER A 231 12.20 17.97 18.80
C SER A 231 11.75 17.11 17.61
N VAL A 232 11.55 17.70 16.42
CA VAL A 232 11.07 17.00 15.21
C VAL A 232 12.11 16.91 14.10
N ASN A 233 13.22 17.67 14.20
CA ASN A 233 14.39 17.63 13.30
C ASN A 233 14.05 17.67 11.79
N HIS A 234 13.01 18.41 11.42
CA HIS A 234 12.60 18.65 10.03
C HIS A 234 12.84 20.11 9.64
N GLY A 235 12.95 20.39 8.33
CA GLY A 235 12.88 21.75 7.81
C GLY A 235 11.45 22.32 7.85
N THR A 236 11.29 23.53 7.32
CA THR A 236 9.96 24.07 7.05
C THR A 236 9.20 23.18 6.06
N ILE A 237 7.86 23.27 6.04
CA ILE A 237 7.04 22.50 5.10
C ILE A 237 7.44 22.75 3.64
N GLU A 238 7.86 23.96 3.29
CA GLU A 238 8.32 24.25 1.93
C GLU A 238 9.64 23.53 1.60
N GLU A 239 10.61 23.56 2.50
CA GLU A 239 11.90 22.89 2.29
C GLU A 239 11.73 21.37 2.17
N GLU A 240 10.92 20.76 3.04
CA GLU A 240 10.67 19.32 2.99
C GLU A 240 9.89 18.93 1.72
N MET A 241 8.89 19.71 1.32
CA MET A 241 8.18 19.48 0.06
C MET A 241 9.12 19.58 -1.15
N ARG A 242 10.09 20.52 -1.15
CA ARG A 242 11.09 20.63 -2.22
C ARG A 242 12.07 19.47 -2.26
N LYS A 243 12.26 18.73 -1.16
CA LYS A 243 13.07 17.50 -1.12
C LYS A 243 12.28 16.28 -1.62
N LEU A 244 11.04 16.12 -1.18
CA LEU A 244 10.24 14.91 -1.41
C LEU A 244 9.46 14.94 -2.73
N ALA A 245 8.86 16.08 -3.07
CA ALA A 245 7.96 16.17 -4.22
C ALA A 245 8.63 15.84 -5.57
N PRO A 246 9.90 16.21 -5.85
CA PRO A 246 10.52 15.89 -7.13
C PRO A 246 10.63 14.39 -7.41
N GLU A 247 11.06 13.58 -6.43
CA GLU A 247 11.15 12.12 -6.60
C GLU A 247 9.75 11.52 -6.77
N PHE A 248 8.78 11.99 -5.98
CA PHE A 248 7.39 11.54 -6.07
C PHE A 248 6.77 11.87 -7.44
N ASP A 249 6.83 13.13 -7.87
CA ASP A 249 6.29 13.60 -9.16
C ASP A 249 6.86 12.80 -10.32
N HIS A 250 8.18 12.62 -10.33
CA HIS A 250 8.88 11.89 -11.38
C HIS A 250 8.51 10.40 -11.38
N SER A 251 8.71 9.71 -10.25
CA SER A 251 8.57 8.25 -10.17
C SER A 251 7.14 7.79 -10.42
N VAL A 252 6.16 8.52 -9.87
CA VAL A 252 4.73 8.22 -10.06
C VAL A 252 4.32 8.51 -11.50
N SER A 253 4.75 9.62 -12.10
CA SER A 253 4.43 9.93 -13.50
C SER A 253 4.97 8.87 -14.45
N VAL A 254 6.21 8.44 -14.26
CA VAL A 254 6.82 7.37 -15.07
C VAL A 254 6.08 6.05 -14.89
N PHE A 255 5.67 5.72 -13.67
CA PHE A 255 4.86 4.52 -13.42
C PHE A 255 3.51 4.57 -14.15
N LEU A 256 2.81 5.70 -14.09
CA LEU A 256 1.55 5.89 -14.82
C LEU A 256 1.76 5.76 -16.33
N GLU A 257 2.75 6.43 -16.89
CA GLU A 257 3.08 6.31 -18.31
C GLU A 257 3.38 4.85 -18.72
N ASP A 258 4.15 4.12 -17.91
CA ASP A 258 4.51 2.72 -18.17
C ASP A 258 3.27 1.81 -18.11
N LEU A 259 2.35 2.02 -17.14
CA LEU A 259 1.09 1.27 -17.09
C LEU A 259 0.26 1.48 -18.36
N TYR A 260 0.08 2.74 -18.80
CA TYR A 260 -0.69 3.05 -20.00
C TYR A 260 -0.01 2.53 -21.28
N ALA A 261 1.31 2.68 -21.40
CA ALA A 261 2.07 2.21 -22.56
C ALA A 261 1.97 0.68 -22.74
N ARG A 262 1.75 -0.05 -21.64
CA ARG A 262 1.60 -1.51 -21.62
C ARG A 262 0.14 -2.00 -21.66
N GLY A 263 -0.83 -1.08 -21.62
CA GLY A 263 -2.25 -1.44 -21.49
C GLY A 263 -2.60 -2.11 -20.15
N LEU A 264 -1.81 -1.85 -19.11
CA LEU A 264 -2.04 -2.34 -17.75
C LEU A 264 -2.97 -1.44 -16.95
N ASP A 265 -3.24 -0.22 -17.42
CA ASP A 265 -4.15 0.76 -16.80
C ASP A 265 -5.57 0.22 -16.61
N GLN A 266 -5.98 -0.78 -17.40
CA GLN A 266 -7.28 -1.45 -17.25
C GLN A 266 -7.30 -2.54 -16.18
N LYS A 267 -6.13 -3.04 -15.76
CA LYS A 267 -5.98 -4.20 -14.87
C LYS A 267 -5.28 -3.88 -13.56
N VAL A 268 -4.59 -2.75 -13.48
CA VAL A 268 -3.81 -2.29 -12.33
C VAL A 268 -4.38 -0.96 -11.87
N LEU A 269 -4.81 -0.94 -10.60
CA LEU A 269 -5.17 0.28 -9.90
C LEU A 269 -3.99 0.72 -9.04
N LEU A 270 -3.46 1.92 -9.31
CA LEU A 270 -2.56 2.59 -8.38
C LEU A 270 -3.41 3.38 -7.38
N ALA A 271 -3.27 3.05 -6.10
CA ALA A 271 -3.85 3.82 -5.00
C ALA A 271 -2.73 4.52 -4.24
N ILE A 272 -2.68 5.85 -4.34
CA ILE A 272 -1.77 6.71 -3.58
C ILE A 272 -2.54 7.20 -2.38
N VAL A 273 -2.23 6.61 -1.23
CA VAL A 273 -3.00 6.80 -0.01
C VAL A 273 -2.15 7.42 1.08
N GLY A 274 -2.62 8.56 1.61
CA GLY A 274 -2.06 9.22 2.80
C GLY A 274 -2.92 8.94 4.02
N GLU A 275 -2.29 8.87 5.19
CA GLU A 275 -2.97 8.56 6.45
C GLU A 275 -3.95 9.65 6.91
N PHE A 276 -3.64 10.91 6.63
CA PHE A 276 -4.50 12.07 6.82
C PHE A 276 -3.89 13.27 6.08
N GLY A 277 -4.61 14.40 6.04
CA GLY A 277 -4.04 15.65 5.54
C GLY A 277 -3.22 16.41 6.57
N ARG A 278 -2.81 17.62 6.18
CA ARG A 278 -2.00 18.53 7.00
C ARG A 278 -2.74 19.83 7.24
N SER A 279 -2.55 20.42 8.42
CA SER A 279 -3.27 21.62 8.83
C SER A 279 -3.19 22.68 7.72
N PRO A 280 -4.31 23.35 7.37
CA PRO A 280 -4.31 24.31 6.27
C PRO A 280 -3.49 25.57 6.58
N HIS A 281 -3.26 25.84 7.88
CA HIS A 281 -2.42 26.91 8.37
C HIS A 281 -1.01 26.41 8.70
N ILE A 282 -0.02 27.28 8.49
CA ILE A 282 1.38 27.06 8.87
C ILE A 282 1.53 27.42 10.35
N ASN A 283 2.16 26.53 11.13
CA ASN A 283 2.42 26.74 12.55
C ASN A 283 3.58 27.75 12.77
N LYS A 284 3.89 28.07 14.03
CA LYS A 284 4.94 29.04 14.39
C LYS A 284 6.35 28.59 13.98
N ASP A 285 6.56 27.28 13.80
CA ASP A 285 7.83 26.66 13.49
C ASP A 285 7.99 26.40 11.97
N GLY A 286 7.05 26.89 11.15
CA GLY A 286 7.11 26.79 9.69
C GLY A 286 6.62 25.45 9.11
N GLY A 287 5.98 24.59 9.91
CA GLY A 287 5.40 23.32 9.51
C GLY A 287 3.87 23.29 9.49
N ARG A 288 3.31 22.08 9.40
CA ARG A 288 1.86 21.82 9.47
C ARG A 288 1.55 20.59 10.34
N GLU A 289 0.53 20.73 11.17
CA GLU A 289 0.08 19.70 12.13
C GLU A 289 -0.73 18.59 11.45
N HIS A 290 -1.00 17.51 12.19
CA HIS A 290 -1.90 16.42 11.76
C HIS A 290 -3.31 16.95 11.55
N TRP A 291 -3.96 16.52 10.46
CA TRP A 291 -5.28 17.01 10.09
C TRP A 291 -6.16 15.90 9.49
N PRO A 292 -6.73 15.01 10.33
CA PRO A 292 -7.55 13.90 9.85
C PRO A 292 -8.91 14.34 9.31
N GLN A 293 -9.32 15.56 9.63
CA GLN A 293 -10.58 16.13 9.21
C GLN A 293 -10.65 16.34 7.70
N LEU A 294 -9.51 16.43 6.99
CA LEU A 294 -9.48 16.50 5.54
C LEU A 294 -8.12 16.06 5.01
N GLY A 295 -8.12 15.12 4.07
CA GLY A 295 -6.96 14.72 3.27
C GLY A 295 -7.34 14.52 1.80
N ASN A 296 -6.33 14.31 0.96
CA ASN A 296 -6.53 13.92 -0.44
C ASN A 296 -6.12 12.46 -0.61
N GLN A 297 -6.90 11.70 -1.38
CA GLN A 297 -6.51 10.37 -1.87
C GLN A 297 -6.48 10.39 -3.39
N VAL A 298 -5.56 9.67 -4.01
CA VAL A 298 -5.43 9.63 -5.47
C VAL A 298 -5.52 8.20 -5.97
N LEU A 299 -6.41 7.96 -6.93
CA LEU A 299 -6.58 6.68 -7.59
C LEU A 299 -6.30 6.83 -9.09
N ALA A 300 -5.61 5.86 -9.69
CA ALA A 300 -5.26 5.89 -11.11
C ALA A 300 -5.33 4.50 -11.75
N GLY A 301 -5.97 4.39 -12.91
CA GLY A 301 -6.13 3.12 -13.62
C GLY A 301 -7.26 2.24 -13.08
N GLY A 302 -7.07 0.92 -13.09
CA GLY A 302 -8.08 -0.08 -12.73
C GLY A 302 -9.31 -0.12 -13.64
N GLY A 303 -9.23 0.44 -14.85
CA GLY A 303 -10.38 0.59 -15.76
C GLY A 303 -11.47 1.53 -15.25
N MET A 304 -11.19 2.31 -14.20
CA MET A 304 -12.12 3.25 -13.59
C MET A 304 -12.12 4.60 -14.33
N LYS A 305 -13.14 5.42 -14.07
CA LYS A 305 -13.25 6.77 -14.62
C LYS A 305 -12.21 7.71 -13.98
N MET A 306 -11.28 8.20 -14.79
CA MET A 306 -10.20 9.12 -14.41
C MET A 306 -10.49 10.56 -14.85
N GLY A 307 -9.60 11.51 -14.50
CA GLY A 307 -9.69 12.89 -14.95
C GLY A 307 -10.73 13.70 -14.20
N GLN A 308 -10.96 13.40 -12.93
CA GLN A 308 -12.00 14.04 -12.12
C GLN A 308 -11.54 14.38 -10.70
N LEU A 309 -12.19 15.40 -10.14
CA LEU A 309 -12.14 15.73 -8.72
C LEU A 309 -13.41 15.18 -8.06
N ILE A 310 -13.24 14.37 -7.03
CA ILE A 310 -14.34 13.74 -6.29
C ILE A 310 -14.44 14.40 -4.93
N GLY A 311 -15.66 14.81 -4.57
CA GLY A 311 -15.95 15.58 -3.37
C GLY A 311 -15.47 17.03 -3.43
N GLU A 312 -15.68 17.77 -2.35
CA GLU A 312 -15.31 19.19 -2.19
C GLU A 312 -14.82 19.47 -0.77
N SER A 313 -13.91 20.44 -0.63
CA SER A 313 -13.51 21.03 0.65
C SER A 313 -14.07 22.45 0.79
N THR A 314 -14.06 23.00 2.00
CA THR A 314 -14.30 24.45 2.17
C THR A 314 -13.23 25.28 1.43
N ALA A 315 -13.49 26.59 1.28
CA ALA A 315 -12.52 27.53 0.73
C ALA A 315 -11.20 27.64 1.52
N LYS A 316 -11.19 27.19 2.79
CA LYS A 316 -9.99 27.15 3.63
C LYS A 316 -9.24 25.82 3.51
N GLY A 317 -9.84 24.79 2.91
CA GLY A 317 -9.29 23.44 2.88
C GLY A 317 -9.13 22.84 4.27
N ASP A 318 -10.05 23.15 5.20
CA ASP A 318 -10.03 22.63 6.57
C ASP A 318 -10.95 21.42 6.77
N VAL A 319 -12.11 21.37 6.14
CA VAL A 319 -13.06 20.26 6.25
C VAL A 319 -13.76 19.96 4.90
N PRO A 320 -14.37 18.79 4.73
CA PRO A 320 -15.22 18.46 3.59
C PRO A 320 -16.43 19.40 3.54
N LEU A 321 -16.73 19.92 2.36
CA LEU A 321 -17.96 20.63 2.07
C LEU A 321 -19.02 19.67 1.49
N SER A 322 -18.59 18.64 0.76
CA SER A 322 -19.44 17.54 0.30
C SER A 322 -19.48 16.39 1.33
N ASN A 323 -20.22 15.32 1.01
CA ASN A 323 -20.15 14.08 1.78
C ASN A 323 -18.69 13.61 1.90
N PRO A 324 -18.23 13.31 3.13
CA PRO A 324 -16.88 12.83 3.35
C PRO A 324 -16.71 11.42 2.81
N VAL A 325 -15.55 11.14 2.22
CA VAL A 325 -15.12 9.77 1.90
C VAL A 325 -14.37 9.24 3.11
N SER A 326 -14.85 8.14 3.69
CA SER A 326 -14.20 7.50 4.84
C SER A 326 -13.10 6.52 4.42
N PRO A 327 -12.21 6.08 5.34
CA PRO A 327 -11.32 4.94 5.10
C PRO A 327 -12.06 3.69 4.60
N ASN A 328 -13.27 3.47 5.11
CA ASN A 328 -14.12 2.34 4.76
C ASN A 328 -14.69 2.44 3.34
N ASP A 329 -15.05 3.64 2.87
CA ASP A 329 -15.48 3.86 1.47
C ASP A 329 -14.33 3.64 0.48
N LEU A 330 -13.12 4.06 0.86
CA LEU A 330 -11.92 3.79 0.08
C LEU A 330 -11.65 2.27 0.00
N LEU A 331 -11.70 1.57 1.14
CA LEU A 331 -11.53 0.11 1.17
C LEU A 331 -12.61 -0.64 0.40
N ALA A 332 -13.88 -0.21 0.49
CA ALA A 332 -14.97 -0.76 -0.30
C ALA A 332 -14.70 -0.62 -1.81
N THR A 333 -14.17 0.53 -2.23
CA THR A 333 -13.75 0.78 -3.62
C THR A 333 -12.64 -0.18 -4.05
N LEU A 334 -11.64 -0.41 -3.19
CA LEU A 334 -10.55 -1.36 -3.47
C LEU A 334 -11.06 -2.81 -3.51
N PHE A 335 -11.98 -3.20 -2.61
CA PHE A 335 -12.60 -4.53 -2.62
C PHE A 335 -13.37 -4.76 -3.93
N GLN A 336 -14.17 -3.78 -4.36
CA GLN A 336 -14.89 -3.86 -5.63
C GLN A 336 -13.94 -4.04 -6.81
N PHE A 337 -12.84 -3.27 -6.87
CA PHE A 337 -11.82 -3.43 -7.90
C PHE A 337 -11.16 -4.83 -7.86
N LEU A 338 -10.85 -5.33 -6.66
CA LEU A 338 -10.25 -6.64 -6.45
C LEU A 338 -11.25 -7.80 -6.61
N GLY A 339 -12.54 -7.53 -6.84
CA GLY A 339 -13.57 -8.57 -6.91
C GLY A 339 -13.75 -9.33 -5.60
N VAL A 340 -13.47 -8.68 -4.46
CA VAL A 340 -13.71 -9.20 -3.12
C VAL A 340 -15.12 -8.78 -2.69
N PRO A 341 -16.01 -9.69 -2.27
CA PRO A 341 -17.33 -9.35 -1.77
C PRO A 341 -17.27 -8.41 -0.56
N LEU A 342 -18.12 -7.39 -0.51
CA LEU A 342 -18.17 -6.45 0.61
C LEU A 342 -18.74 -7.07 1.89
N ASP A 343 -19.54 -8.13 1.76
CA ASP A 343 -20.11 -8.92 2.84
C ASP A 343 -19.25 -10.14 3.22
N LEU A 344 -18.00 -10.19 2.77
CA LEU A 344 -17.07 -11.27 3.10
C LEU A 344 -16.89 -11.39 4.62
N GLN A 345 -17.10 -12.59 5.13
CA GLN A 345 -16.92 -12.93 6.54
C GLN A 345 -15.89 -14.04 6.73
N TYR A 346 -15.10 -13.93 7.79
CA TYR A 346 -14.29 -15.04 8.30
C TYR A 346 -14.60 -15.28 9.78
N THR A 347 -14.47 -16.53 10.19
CA THR A 347 -14.58 -16.90 11.60
C THR A 347 -13.31 -16.51 12.35
N ASN A 348 -13.45 -15.70 13.38
CA ASN A 348 -12.32 -15.29 14.22
C ASN A 348 -11.94 -16.38 15.24
N GLN A 349 -10.90 -16.13 16.04
CA GLN A 349 -10.40 -17.07 17.05
C GLN A 349 -11.41 -17.41 18.15
N ALA A 350 -12.42 -16.56 18.39
CA ALA A 350 -13.50 -16.82 19.33
C ALA A 350 -14.66 -17.64 18.72
N GLY A 351 -14.55 -18.04 17.45
CA GLY A 351 -15.58 -18.81 16.75
C GLY A 351 -16.72 -17.96 16.19
N HIS A 352 -16.61 -16.62 16.20
CA HIS A 352 -17.66 -15.73 15.70
C HIS A 352 -17.38 -15.30 14.25
N PRO A 353 -18.41 -15.21 13.39
CA PRO A 353 -18.29 -14.53 12.11
C PRO A 353 -17.95 -13.05 12.30
N THR A 354 -16.88 -12.60 11.64
CA THR A 354 -16.46 -11.19 11.59
C THR A 354 -16.48 -10.73 10.14
N ASN A 355 -17.12 -9.59 9.85
CA ASN A 355 -17.05 -8.99 8.52
C ASN A 355 -15.64 -8.45 8.26
N MET A 356 -15.16 -8.63 7.04
CA MET A 356 -13.87 -8.06 6.61
C MET A 356 -13.96 -6.56 6.32
N LEU A 357 -15.17 -6.05 6.16
CA LEU A 357 -15.48 -4.64 6.08
C LEU A 357 -16.89 -4.40 6.67
N ASP A 358 -17.00 -3.71 7.80
CA ASP A 358 -18.29 -3.54 8.49
C ASP A 358 -19.20 -2.48 7.86
N THR A 359 -18.59 -1.44 7.29
CA THR A 359 -19.29 -0.29 6.72
C THR A 359 -18.53 0.22 5.50
N GLY A 360 -19.09 1.22 4.83
CA GLY A 360 -18.50 1.85 3.66
C GLY A 360 -19.19 1.42 2.37
N LYS A 361 -19.10 2.28 1.37
CA LYS A 361 -19.61 2.03 0.03
C LYS A 361 -18.56 2.43 -0.99
N PRO A 362 -18.46 1.71 -2.12
CA PRO A 362 -17.58 2.12 -3.20
C PRO A 362 -17.91 3.54 -3.67
N ILE A 363 -16.87 4.29 -4.03
CA ILE A 363 -16.99 5.67 -4.53
C ILE A 363 -17.61 5.60 -5.93
N ALA A 364 -18.89 5.93 -6.01
CA ALA A 364 -19.71 5.70 -7.20
C ALA A 364 -19.19 6.44 -8.44
N GLU A 365 -18.59 7.61 -8.27
CA GLU A 365 -18.06 8.44 -9.36
C GLU A 365 -16.93 7.77 -10.16
N LEU A 366 -16.30 6.72 -9.62
CA LEU A 366 -15.22 5.98 -10.28
C LEU A 366 -15.71 4.89 -11.25
N PHE A 367 -17.00 4.52 -11.23
CA PHE A 367 -17.56 3.39 -11.96
C PHE A 367 -18.57 3.76 -13.04
#